data_AF-A0A0S7XPD5-F1
#
_entry.id   AF-A0A0S7XPD5-F1
#
_cell.length_a   1.000
_cell.length_b   1.000
_cell.length_c   1.000
_cell.angle_alpha   90.00
_cell.angle_beta   90.00
_cell.angle_gamma   90.00
#
_symmetry.space_group_name_H-M   'P 1'
#
loop_
_entity.id
_entity.type
_entity.pdbx_description
1 polymer ?
#
loop_
_entity_poly.entity_id
_entity_poly.type
_entity_poly.pdbx_seq_one_letter_code
_entity_poly.pdbx_strand_id
1 'polypeptide(L)'
;MPDEENPTLTWRDLLDKSLELGLGAVVLTKQSVSKLVEELVAKGSLGREEAKNVVAQMLERGREEKAQIERLVTQVAEKVVERAGLARRADLEALAARVDRLERRAESSQDTPE
;
A
#
# COMPACT_ATOMS: atom_id res chain seq x y z
N MET A 1 -37.06 19.37 -13.19
CA MET A 1 -36.72 18.00 -13.59
C MET A 1 -35.35 17.67 -12.99
N PRO A 2 -35.15 16.46 -12.47
CA PRO A 2 -33.99 16.06 -11.67
C PRO A 2 -32.93 15.40 -12.57
N ASP A 3 -31.70 15.90 -12.57
CA ASP A 3 -30.57 15.19 -13.16
C ASP A 3 -29.72 14.63 -12.02
N GLU A 4 -29.98 13.34 -11.79
CA GLU A 4 -29.04 12.27 -11.48
C GLU A 4 -27.91 12.53 -10.46
N GLU A 5 -28.13 11.91 -9.30
CA GLU A 5 -27.12 11.23 -8.49
C GLU A 5 -25.92 10.76 -9.31
N ASN A 6 -24.80 11.46 -9.20
CA ASN A 6 -23.51 10.85 -9.47
C ASN A 6 -22.63 11.08 -8.25
N PRO A 7 -22.60 10.13 -7.29
CA PRO A 7 -21.63 10.18 -6.22
C PRO A 7 -20.29 9.86 -6.87
N THR A 8 -19.58 10.89 -7.34
CA THR A 8 -18.16 10.77 -7.67
C THR A 8 -17.47 10.47 -6.36
N LEU A 9 -17.41 9.19 -6.02
CA LEU A 9 -16.80 8.63 -4.84
C LEU A 9 -15.32 8.99 -4.93
N THR A 10 -14.99 10.17 -4.40
CA THR A 10 -13.67 10.73 -4.49
C THR A 10 -12.73 9.79 -3.75
N TRP A 11 -11.60 9.42 -4.34
CA TRP A 11 -10.61 8.54 -3.71
C TRP A 11 -10.20 9.02 -2.30
N ARG A 12 -10.33 10.32 -2.05
CA ARG A 12 -10.18 10.93 -0.73
C ARG A 12 -11.22 10.47 0.28
N ASP A 13 -12.52 10.45 -0.07
CA ASP A 13 -13.58 10.00 0.84
C ASP A 13 -13.49 8.51 1.15
N LEU A 14 -13.00 7.72 0.19
CA LEU A 14 -12.70 6.30 0.42
C LEU A 14 -11.52 6.10 1.35
N LEU A 15 -10.46 6.91 1.22
CA LEU A 15 -9.31 6.90 2.12
C LEU A 15 -9.68 7.38 3.52
N ASP A 16 -10.46 8.46 3.63
CA ASP A 16 -10.89 9.00 4.92
C ASP A 16 -11.81 8.01 5.64
N LYS A 17 -12.81 7.45 4.96
CA LYS A 17 -13.68 6.41 5.56
C LYS A 17 -12.93 5.12 5.88
N SER A 18 -11.95 4.73 5.07
CA SER A 18 -11.14 3.55 5.38
C SER A 18 -10.11 3.81 6.47
N LEU A 19 -9.69 5.05 6.72
CA LEU A 19 -8.88 5.43 7.87
C LEU A 19 -9.73 5.47 9.14
N GLU A 20 -10.96 5.99 9.05
CA GLU A 20 -11.95 6.00 10.14
C GLU A 20 -12.44 4.59 10.50
N LEU A 21 -12.54 3.68 9.52
CA LEU A 21 -12.89 2.27 9.72
C LEU A 21 -11.67 1.36 9.93
N GLY A 22 -10.48 1.85 9.61
CA GLY A 22 -9.27 1.04 9.41
C GLY A 22 -8.06 1.64 10.08
N LEU A 23 -8.16 1.84 11.38
CA LEU A 23 -7.01 1.66 12.26
C LEU A 23 -6.82 0.17 12.55
N GLY A 24 -6.61 -0.62 11.49
CA GLY A 24 -6.07 -1.98 11.60
C GLY A 24 -4.62 -2.01 12.14
N ALA A 25 -4.00 -0.84 12.31
CA ALA A 25 -2.73 -0.69 12.99
C ALA A 25 -2.93 -0.59 14.51
N VAL A 26 -3.38 -1.66 15.15
CA VAL A 26 -2.97 -1.83 16.55
C VAL A 26 -1.46 -1.97 16.51
N VAL A 27 -0.74 -0.91 16.91
CA VAL A 27 0.72 -0.98 17.01
C VAL A 27 1.02 -2.06 18.04
N LEU A 28 1.47 -3.21 17.55
CA LEU A 28 1.89 -4.36 18.34
C LEU A 28 3.20 -4.01 19.05
N THR A 29 3.08 -3.25 20.12
CA THR A 29 4.19 -2.91 21.00
C THR A 29 4.35 -3.97 22.08
N LYS A 30 5.55 -4.03 22.67
CA LYS A 30 5.82 -4.86 23.85
C LYS A 30 4.81 -4.60 24.98
N GLN A 31 4.36 -3.35 25.15
CA GLN A 31 3.36 -2.98 26.15
C GLN A 31 1.98 -3.56 25.83
N SER A 32 1.55 -3.50 24.56
CA SER A 32 0.28 -4.10 24.13
C SER A 32 0.30 -5.62 24.31
N VAL A 33 1.40 -6.28 23.93
CA VAL A 33 1.56 -7.73 24.08
C VAL A 33 1.52 -8.14 25.56
N SER A 34 2.23 -7.43 26.44
CA SER A 34 2.19 -7.71 27.88
C SER A 34 0.79 -7.62 28.47
N LYS A 35 -0.01 -6.62 28.07
CA LYS A 35 -1.40 -6.46 28.51
C LYS A 35 -2.29 -7.62 28.09
N LEU A 36 -2.19 -8.05 26.83
CA LEU A 36 -2.97 -9.19 26.33
C LEU A 36 -2.65 -10.48 27.11
N VAL A 37 -1.36 -10.70 27.39
CA VAL A 37 -0.91 -11.85 28.20
C VAL A 37 -1.47 -11.76 29.62
N GLU A 38 -1.43 -10.59 30.25
CA GLU A 38 -1.99 -10.40 31.59
C GLU A 38 -3.51 -10.61 31.63
N GLU A 39 -4.25 -10.15 30.61
CA GLU A 39 -5.70 -10.39 30.51
C GLU A 39 -6.04 -11.88 30.36
N LEU A 40 -5.29 -12.61 29.54
CA LEU A 40 -5.47 -14.05 29.34
C LEU A 40 -5.20 -14.85 30.63
N VAL A 41 -4.20 -14.44 31.40
CA VAL A 41 -3.88 -15.03 32.71
C VAL A 41 -4.93 -14.64 33.75
N ALA A 42 -5.37 -13.38 33.78
CA ALA A 42 -6.35 -12.87 34.74
C ALA A 42 -7.73 -13.52 34.55
N LYS A 43 -8.10 -13.87 33.32
CA LYS A 43 -9.31 -14.66 33.01
C LYS A 43 -9.21 -16.13 33.44
N GLY A 44 -8.07 -16.55 34.01
CA GLY A 44 -7.83 -17.93 34.43
C GLY A 44 -7.79 -18.94 33.29
N SER A 45 -7.69 -18.46 32.04
CA SER A 45 -7.83 -19.30 30.85
C SER A 45 -6.55 -20.05 30.51
N LEU A 46 -5.39 -19.49 30.84
CA LEU A 46 -4.06 -20.04 30.54
C LEU A 46 -3.04 -19.60 31.60
N GLY A 47 -2.00 -20.41 31.82
CA GLY A 47 -0.82 -19.99 32.60
C GLY A 47 -0.04 -18.87 31.88
N ARG A 48 0.76 -18.09 32.61
CA ARG A 48 1.50 -16.93 32.05
C ARG A 48 2.37 -17.28 30.84
N GLU A 49 3.08 -18.40 30.90
CA GLU A 49 3.94 -18.83 29.79
C GLU A 49 3.13 -19.35 28.59
N GLU A 50 2.00 -19.99 28.85
CA GLU A 50 1.11 -20.50 27.81
C GLU A 50 0.38 -19.36 27.08
N ALA A 51 -0.08 -18.36 27.83
CA ALA A 51 -0.65 -17.12 27.27
C ALA A 51 0.36 -16.36 26.40
N LYS A 52 1.63 -16.25 26.82
CA LYS A 52 2.69 -15.65 25.98
C LYS A 52 2.87 -16.40 24.67
N ASN A 53 2.92 -17.73 24.73
CA ASN A 53 3.12 -18.55 23.53
C ASN A 53 1.95 -18.42 22.55
N VAL A 54 0.71 -18.40 23.03
CA VAL A 54 -0.49 -18.21 22.17
C VAL A 54 -0.47 -16.84 21.51
N VAL A 55 -0.23 -15.77 22.28
CA VAL A 55 -0.15 -14.41 21.74
C VAL A 55 0.99 -14.28 20.73
N ALA A 56 2.16 -14.87 21.02
CA ALA A 56 3.29 -14.87 20.10
C ALA A 56 2.99 -15.62 18.79
N GLN A 57 2.31 -16.77 18.84
CA GLN A 57 1.91 -17.50 17.64
C GLN A 57 0.86 -16.76 16.81
N MET A 58 -0.15 -16.15 17.45
CA MET A 58 -1.13 -15.32 16.75
C MET A 58 -0.44 -14.13 16.07
N LEU A 59 0.52 -13.51 16.75
CA LEU A 59 1.27 -12.40 16.21
C LEU A 59 2.10 -12.81 14.99
N GLU A 60 2.78 -13.96 15.06
CA GLU A 60 3.61 -14.44 13.96
C GLU A 60 2.76 -14.77 12.73
N ARG A 61 1.63 -15.45 12.91
CA ARG A 61 0.68 -15.72 11.82
C ARG A 61 0.10 -14.41 11.24
N GLY A 62 -0.27 -13.47 12.11
CA GLY A 62 -0.78 -12.17 11.67
C GLY A 62 0.23 -11.36 10.85
N ARG A 63 1.53 -11.48 11.15
CA ARG A 63 2.60 -10.86 10.34
C ARG A 63 2.71 -11.48 8.96
N GLU A 64 2.64 -12.81 8.87
CA GLU A 64 2.66 -13.51 7.58
C GLU A 64 1.45 -13.13 6.71
N GLU A 65 0.25 -13.11 7.31
CA GLU A 65 -0.98 -12.69 6.63
C GLU A 65 -0.91 -11.23 6.17
N LYS A 66 -0.40 -10.32 7.02
CA LYS A 66 -0.19 -8.91 6.65
C LYS A 66 0.73 -8.79 5.43
N ALA A 67 1.83 -9.53 5.40
CA ALA A 67 2.75 -9.51 4.27
C ALA A 67 2.14 -10.07 2.98
N GLN A 68 1.19 -11.01 3.07
CA GLN A 68 0.42 -11.46 1.91
C GLN A 68 -0.56 -10.38 1.43
N ILE A 69 -1.26 -9.73 2.35
CA ILE A 69 -2.18 -8.63 2.03
C ILE A 69 -1.42 -7.46 1.38
N GLU A 70 -0.28 -7.04 1.93
CA GLU A 70 0.55 -5.98 1.35
C GLU A 70 0.98 -6.30 -0.09
N ARG A 71 1.34 -7.55 -0.37
CA ARG A 71 1.67 -8.02 -1.72
C ARG A 71 0.47 -7.96 -2.66
N LEU A 72 -0.70 -8.41 -2.22
CA LEU A 72 -1.93 -8.35 -3.01
C LEU A 72 -2.33 -6.92 -3.33
N VAL A 73 -2.29 -6.02 -2.35
CA VAL A 73 -2.59 -4.59 -2.53
C VAL A 73 -1.63 -3.98 -3.54
N THR A 74 -0.32 -4.26 -3.43
CA THR A 74 0.68 -3.77 -4.37
C THR A 74 0.41 -4.26 -5.79
N GLN A 75 0.13 -5.56 -5.97
CA GLN A 75 -0.19 -6.12 -7.29
C GLN A 75 -1.47 -5.54 -7.90
N VAL A 76 -2.50 -5.31 -7.08
CA VAL A 76 -3.74 -4.68 -7.54
C VAL A 76 -3.46 -3.24 -7.97
N ALA A 77 -2.70 -2.48 -7.17
CA ALA A 77 -2.31 -1.12 -7.52
C ALA A 77 -1.52 -1.08 -8.84
N GLU A 78 -0.53 -1.96 -9.01
CA GLU A 78 0.24 -2.08 -10.27
C GLU A 78 -0.65 -2.39 -11.47
N LYS A 79 -1.59 -3.35 -11.33
CA LYS A 79 -2.54 -3.71 -12.40
C LYS A 79 -3.50 -2.57 -12.74
N VAL A 80 -3.91 -1.79 -11.74
CA VAL A 80 -4.79 -0.63 -11.96
C VAL A 80 -4.04 0.46 -12.72
N VAL A 81 -2.80 0.77 -12.33
CA VAL A 81 -1.94 1.72 -13.06
C VAL A 81 -1.74 1.29 -14.51
N GLU A 82 -1.45 0.01 -14.73
CA GLU A 82 -1.27 -0.55 -16.07
C GLU A 82 -2.56 -0.50 -16.91
N ARG A 83 -3.71 -0.88 -16.34
CA ARG A 83 -5.00 -0.88 -17.06
C ARG A 83 -5.58 0.51 -17.30
N ALA A 84 -5.30 1.46 -16.42
CA ALA A 84 -5.72 2.85 -16.58
C ALA A 84 -4.90 3.60 -17.65
N GLY A 85 -3.89 2.96 -18.26
CA GLY A 85 -3.00 3.59 -19.22
C GLY A 85 -2.09 4.66 -18.59
N LEU A 86 -1.92 4.62 -17.26
CA LEU A 86 -1.07 5.56 -16.55
C LEU A 86 0.38 5.14 -16.74
N ALA A 87 1.16 5.97 -17.43
CA ALA A 87 2.58 5.75 -17.63
C ALA A 87 3.30 5.66 -16.27
N ARG A 88 4.10 4.62 -16.07
CA ARG A 88 4.94 4.52 -14.89
C ARG A 88 6.05 5.57 -14.99
N ARG A 89 6.64 5.92 -13.86
CA ARG A 89 7.78 6.86 -13.82
C ARG A 89 8.93 6.41 -14.75
N ALA A 90 9.21 5.11 -14.80
CA ALA A 90 10.20 4.54 -15.70
C ALA A 90 9.86 4.76 -17.19
N ASP A 91 8.58 4.70 -17.55
CA ASP A 91 8.12 4.94 -18.93
C ASP A 91 8.35 6.41 -19.32
N LEU A 92 8.10 7.34 -18.39
CA LEU A 92 8.37 8.77 -18.58
C LEU A 92 9.87 9.05 -18.71
N GLU A 93 10.71 8.43 -17.89
CA GLU A 93 12.18 8.56 -17.97
C GLU A 93 12.72 8.00 -19.29
N ALA A 94 12.22 6.85 -19.73
CA ALA A 94 12.57 6.27 -21.02
C ALA A 94 12.14 7.17 -22.20
N LEU A 95 10.98 7.81 -22.09
CA LEU A 95 10.50 8.76 -23.10
C LEU A 95 11.36 10.02 -23.12
N ALA A 96 11.71 10.58 -21.96
CA ALA A 96 12.60 11.73 -21.84
C ALA A 96 13.97 11.44 -22.49
N ALA A 97 14.59 10.29 -22.19
CA ALA A 97 15.86 9.91 -22.80
C ALA A 97 15.77 9.70 -24.33
N ARG A 98 14.61 9.30 -24.85
CA ARG A 98 14.38 9.24 -26.31
C ARG A 98 14.27 10.62 -26.92
N VAL A 99 13.57 11.54 -26.27
CA VAL A 99 13.43 12.93 -26.71
C VAL A 99 14.80 13.60 -26.75
N ASP A 100 15.58 13.51 -25.67
CA ASP A 100 16.96 14.01 -25.58
C ASP A 100 17.85 13.54 -26.75
N ARG A 101 17.73 12.26 -27.11
CA ARG A 101 18.51 11.67 -28.21
C ARG A 101 18.04 12.16 -29.58
N LEU A 102 16.75 12.41 -29.74
CA LEU A 102 16.19 12.93 -30.98
C LEU A 102 16.54 14.41 -31.16
N GLU A 103 16.52 15.20 -30.09
CA GLU A 103 16.93 16.60 -30.08
C GLU A 103 18.39 16.75 -30.51
N ARG A 104 19.32 15.99 -29.90
CA ARG A 104 20.75 16.00 -30.30
C ARG A 104 20.96 15.61 -31.77
N ARG A 105 20.16 14.67 -32.29
CA ARG A 105 20.23 14.27 -33.71
C ARG A 105 19.69 15.37 -34.63
N ALA A 106 18.62 16.04 -34.23
CA ALA A 106 18.06 17.17 -34.97
C ALA A 106 19.05 18.33 -35.04
N GLU A 107 19.70 18.66 -33.92
CA GLU A 107 20.77 19.66 -33.85
C GLU A 107 21.96 19.30 -34.76
N SER A 108 22.44 18.05 -34.71
CA SER A 108 23.52 17.60 -35.59
C SER A 108 23.18 17.59 -37.09
N SER A 109 21.88 17.61 -37.43
CA SER A 109 21.41 17.64 -38.83
C SER A 109 21.16 19.07 -39.33
N GLN A 110 21.11 20.08 -38.44
CA GLN A 110 20.99 21.50 -38.80
C GLN A 110 22.35 22.19 -38.97
N ASP A 111 23.44 21.55 -38.54
CA ASP A 111 24.82 22.06 -38.63
C ASP A 111 25.54 21.66 -39.93
N THR A 112 24.82 21.47 -41.05
CA THR A 112 25.47 21.40 -42.37
C THR A 112 25.55 22.82 -42.93
N PRO A 113 26.72 23.49 -42.92
CA PRO A 113 26.90 24.74 -43.62
C PRO A 113 27.04 24.43 -45.11
N GLU A 114 26.37 25.23 -45.93
CA GLU A 114 26.52 25.27 -47.39
C GLU A 114 27.97 25.63 -47.80
#